data_AF-A0A7Z9DWE1-F1
#
_entry.id   AF-A0A7Z9DWE1-F1
#
_cell.length_a   1.000
_cell.length_b   1.000
_cell.length_c   1.000
_cell.angle_alpha   90.00
_cell.angle_beta   90.00
_cell.angle_gamma   90.00
#
_symmetry.space_group_name_H-M   'P 1'
#
loop_
_entity.id
_entity.type
_entity.pdbx_description
1 polymer ?
#
loop_
_entity_poly.entity_id
_entity_poly.type
_entity_poly.pdbx_seq_one_letter_code
_entity_poly.pdbx_strand_id
1 'polypeptide(L)'
;MYGLFESNLNQQRDHQLSVVAEQSTVGVYPRHSPSIMETLEFIIYPDGRVQEKVTGIVGSSCAEVTAALEAELGIVLTQEATSEYYARTQQQSETATNQVGSSHW
;
A
#
# COMPACT_ATOMS: atom_id res chain seq x y z
N MET A 1 -29.69 -35.97 -41.47
CA MET A 1 -28.70 -34.94 -41.80
C MET A 1 -29.26 -33.63 -41.30
N TYR A 2 -28.52 -32.96 -40.41
CA TYR A 2 -29.01 -31.99 -39.44
C TYR A 2 -29.70 -30.76 -40.05
N GLY A 3 -30.73 -30.29 -39.34
CA GLY A 3 -31.61 -29.21 -39.75
C GLY A 3 -31.15 -27.81 -39.34
N LEU A 4 -31.59 -26.86 -40.18
CA LEU A 4 -32.18 -25.56 -39.88
C LEU A 4 -31.40 -24.57 -39.00
N PHE A 5 -30.78 -23.62 -39.71
CA PHE A 5 -30.62 -22.23 -39.31
C PHE A 5 -31.98 -21.57 -39.04
N GLU A 6 -32.14 -20.86 -37.94
CA GLU A 6 -32.25 -19.38 -37.90
C GLU A 6 -32.79 -18.87 -36.55
N SER A 7 -32.04 -17.91 -35.99
CA SER A 7 -32.50 -16.73 -35.22
C SER A 7 -33.29 -16.93 -33.91
N ASN A 8 -32.88 -16.23 -32.86
CA ASN A 8 -33.55 -15.05 -32.29
C ASN A 8 -32.94 -14.78 -30.89
N LEU A 9 -32.11 -13.74 -30.75
CA LEU A 9 -32.50 -12.47 -30.13
C LEU A 9 -33.03 -12.62 -28.70
N ASN A 10 -32.17 -12.33 -27.73
CA ASN A 10 -32.48 -11.41 -26.63
C ASN A 10 -33.86 -11.54 -25.92
N GLN A 11 -34.35 -12.75 -25.69
CA GLN A 11 -35.63 -13.03 -25.04
C GLN A 11 -35.40 -13.73 -23.69
N GLN A 12 -34.69 -13.06 -22.79
CA GLN A 12 -34.72 -13.41 -21.36
C GLN A 12 -34.72 -12.13 -20.50
N ARG A 13 -35.66 -11.26 -20.84
CA ARG A 13 -36.49 -10.54 -19.88
C ARG A 13 -37.90 -11.11 -20.11
N ASP A 14 -38.58 -11.72 -19.16
CA ASP A 14 -39.13 -11.04 -18.00
C ASP A 14 -39.58 -12.05 -16.91
N HIS A 15 -39.60 -11.56 -15.66
CA HIS A 15 -40.44 -12.01 -14.54
C HIS A 15 -40.22 -13.40 -13.93
N GLN A 16 -39.21 -13.49 -13.06
CA GLN A 16 -39.50 -13.93 -11.69
C GLN A 16 -39.04 -12.82 -10.73
N LEU A 17 -39.95 -11.88 -10.48
CA LEU A 17 -39.91 -11.02 -9.31
C LEU A 17 -40.03 -11.94 -8.09
N SER A 18 -38.89 -12.23 -7.46
CA SER A 18 -38.80 -12.70 -6.10
C SER A 18 -37.70 -11.89 -5.46
N VAL A 19 -38.11 -10.96 -4.60
CA VAL A 19 -37.26 -10.21 -3.68
C VAL A 19 -36.16 -11.10 -3.08
N VAL A 20 -34.91 -10.90 -3.51
CA VAL A 20 -33.72 -11.37 -2.80
C VAL A 20 -32.74 -10.22 -2.73
N ALA A 21 -32.44 -9.87 -1.49
CA ALA A 21 -31.67 -8.74 -0.99
C ALA A 21 -30.65 -8.11 -1.95
N GLU A 22 -30.61 -6.78 -1.97
CA GLU A 22 -29.36 -6.02 -2.10
C GLU A 22 -28.42 -6.49 -0.98
N GLN A 23 -27.79 -7.65 -1.14
CA GLN A 23 -26.52 -7.88 -0.51
C GLN A 23 -25.52 -7.16 -1.40
N SER A 24 -25.26 -5.91 -1.00
CA SER A 24 -24.09 -5.13 -1.39
C SER A 24 -22.90 -6.08 -1.45
N THR A 25 -22.59 -6.57 -2.65
CA THR A 25 -21.39 -7.35 -2.87
C THR A 25 -20.28 -6.33 -2.78
N VAL A 26 -19.71 -6.22 -1.58
CA VAL A 26 -18.45 -5.52 -1.34
C VAL A 26 -17.46 -6.13 -2.31
N GLY A 27 -17.21 -5.43 -3.42
CA GLY A 27 -16.17 -5.79 -4.35
C GLY A 27 -14.87 -5.85 -3.56
N VAL A 28 -14.27 -7.03 -3.47
CA VAL A 28 -12.92 -7.18 -2.92
C VAL A 28 -11.97 -6.62 -3.96
N TYR A 29 -11.84 -5.29 -4.01
CA TYR A 29 -10.70 -4.68 -4.67
C TYR A 29 -9.46 -5.19 -3.93
N PRO A 30 -8.43 -5.71 -4.62
CA PRO A 30 -7.16 -5.96 -3.96
C PRO A 30 -6.71 -4.62 -3.37
N ARG A 31 -6.67 -4.51 -2.04
CA ARG A 31 -6.02 -3.39 -1.38
C ARG A 31 -4.54 -3.49 -1.73
N HIS A 32 -4.14 -2.84 -2.81
CA HIS A 32 -2.76 -2.40 -2.93
C HIS A 32 -2.55 -1.42 -1.78
N SER A 33 -1.94 -1.91 -0.70
CA SER A 33 -1.35 -1.05 0.30
C SER A 33 -0.47 -0.04 -0.45
N PRO A 34 -0.61 1.27 -0.23
CA PRO A 34 0.29 2.22 -0.82
C PRO A 34 1.68 1.94 -0.25
N SER A 35 2.53 1.29 -1.04
CA SER A 35 3.95 1.17 -0.77
C SER A 35 4.53 2.57 -0.88
N ILE A 36 4.88 3.14 0.28
CA ILE A 36 5.69 4.36 0.33
C ILE A 36 7.02 4.05 -0.34
N MET A 37 7.35 4.80 -1.39
CA MET A 37 8.62 4.63 -2.09
C MET A 37 9.73 5.28 -1.27
N GLU A 38 10.72 4.48 -0.91
CA GLU A 38 11.96 4.95 -0.30
C GLU A 38 12.83 5.56 -1.40
N THR A 39 13.33 6.77 -1.16
CA THR A 39 14.22 7.45 -2.11
C THR A 39 15.40 8.11 -1.41
N LEU A 40 16.54 8.06 -2.08
CA LEU A 40 17.78 8.69 -1.67
C LEU A 40 18.22 9.62 -2.80
N GLU A 41 18.12 10.93 -2.56
CA GLU A 41 18.46 11.97 -3.53
C GLU A 41 19.78 12.62 -3.17
N PHE A 42 20.65 12.79 -4.17
CA PHE A 42 21.94 13.46 -4.03
C PHE A 42 22.05 14.66 -4.96
N ILE A 43 22.46 15.80 -4.40
CA ILE A 43 22.84 16.99 -5.15
C ILE A 43 24.34 17.19 -4.97
N ILE A 44 25.09 17.09 -6.06
CA ILE A 44 26.53 17.33 -6.08
C ILE A 44 26.77 18.75 -6.59
N TYR A 45 27.35 19.59 -5.74
CA TYR A 45 27.69 20.96 -6.10
C TYR A 45 29.04 21.03 -6.83
N PRO A 46 29.28 22.04 -7.69
CA PRO A 46 30.55 22.20 -8.41
C PRO A 46 31.77 22.37 -7.50
N ASP A 47 31.57 22.76 -6.24
CA ASP A 47 32.61 22.89 -5.23
C ASP A 47 32.88 21.59 -4.45
N GLY A 48 32.26 20.48 -4.87
CA GLY A 48 32.47 19.15 -4.30
C GLY A 48 31.64 18.85 -3.06
N ARG A 49 30.79 19.78 -2.58
CA ARG A 49 29.82 19.46 -1.52
C ARG A 49 28.74 18.53 -2.05
N VAL A 50 28.29 17.60 -1.20
CA VAL A 50 27.16 16.71 -1.47
C VAL A 50 26.06 17.03 -0.48
N GLN A 51 24.84 17.23 -0.98
CA GLN A 51 23.63 17.27 -0.17
C GLN A 51 22.85 15.98 -0.39
N GLU A 52 22.48 15.32 0.71
CA GLU A 52 21.68 14.10 0.72
C GLU A 52 20.28 14.39 1.25
N LYS A 53 19.27 13.75 0.66
CA LYS A 53 17.88 13.77 1.13
C LYS A 53 17.28 12.38 1.10
N VAL A 54 16.81 11.93 2.26
CA VAL A 54 16.13 10.64 2.44
C VAL A 54 14.63 10.87 2.55
N THR A 55 13.83 10.10 1.82
CA THR A 55 12.36 10.07 2.03
C THR A 55 11.83 8.65 1.98
N GLY A 56 10.64 8.43 2.53
CA GLY A 56 9.98 7.11 2.57
C GLY A 56 10.48 6.18 3.68
N ILE A 57 11.59 6.50 4.34
CA ILE A 57 12.12 5.76 5.50
C ILE A 57 11.69 6.46 6.79
N VAL A 58 11.08 5.70 7.71
CA VAL A 58 10.51 6.22 8.96
C VAL A 58 11.41 5.90 10.15
N GLY A 59 11.55 6.85 11.07
CA GLY A 59 12.33 6.67 12.30
C GLY A 59 13.84 6.79 12.10
N SER A 60 14.61 6.32 13.09
CA SER A 60 16.08 6.37 13.06
C SER A 60 16.72 5.50 11.98
N SER A 61 15.95 4.58 11.39
CA SER A 61 16.44 3.70 10.32
C SER A 61 16.96 4.46 9.11
N CYS A 62 16.49 5.69 8.86
CA CYS A 62 17.05 6.50 7.78
C CYS A 62 18.52 6.88 8.05
N ALA A 63 18.88 7.23 9.29
CA ALA A 63 20.26 7.58 9.64
C ALA A 63 21.21 6.37 9.55
N GLU A 64 20.71 5.16 9.79
CA GLU A 64 21.51 3.94 9.65
C GLU A 64 21.84 3.66 8.18
N VAL A 65 20.89 3.93 7.28
CA VAL A 65 21.06 3.74 5.83
C VAL A 65 22.08 4.73 5.26
N THR A 66 22.10 5.98 5.74
CA THR A 66 23.04 6.99 5.25
C THR A 66 24.43 6.88 5.85
N ALA A 67 24.59 6.28 7.05
CA ALA A 67 25.86 6.25 7.77
C ALA A 67 27.04 5.68 6.96
N ALA A 68 26.83 4.60 6.20
CA ALA A 68 27.88 4.02 5.37
C ALA A 68 28.26 4.93 4.19
N LEU A 69 27.28 5.65 3.63
CA LEU A 69 27.50 6.58 2.53
C LEU A 69 28.19 7.86 3.00
N GLU A 70 27.78 8.40 4.15
CA GLU A 70 28.40 9.56 4.79
C GLU A 70 29.90 9.31 5.07
N ALA A 71 30.25 8.10 5.52
CA ALA A 71 31.64 7.71 5.76
C ALA A 71 32.51 7.74 4.50
N GLU A 72 31.93 7.44 3.34
CA GLU A 72 32.62 7.48 2.03
C GLU A 72 32.62 8.89 1.41
N LEU A 73 31.59 9.69 1.68
CA LEU A 73 31.45 11.05 1.14
C LEU A 73 32.27 12.10 1.93
N GLY A 74 32.61 11.84 3.19
CA GLY A 74 33.55 12.64 3.97
C GLY A 74 33.00 13.11 5.32
N ILE A 75 33.02 14.42 5.57
CA ILE A 75 32.60 15.01 6.85
C ILE A 75 31.21 15.62 6.70
N VAL A 76 30.30 15.24 7.60
CA VAL A 76 28.97 15.86 7.71
C VAL A 76 29.10 17.26 8.28
N LEU A 77 28.72 18.27 7.48
CA LEU A 77 28.74 19.68 7.90
C LEU A 77 27.46 20.10 8.62
N THR A 78 26.32 19.61 8.13
CA THR A 78 24.99 19.95 8.61
C THR A 78 24.06 18.77 8.44
N GLN A 79 23.18 18.55 9.42
CA GLN A 79 22.14 17.52 9.37
C GLN A 79 20.83 18.13 9.88
N GLU A 80 19.74 17.83 9.18
CA GLU A 80 18.39 18.26 9.54
C GLU A 80 17.44 17.06 9.47
N ALA A 81 16.76 16.77 10.58
CA ALA A 81 15.78 15.69 10.64
C ALA A 81 14.44 16.17 10.09
N THR A 82 13.81 15.36 9.24
CA THR A 82 12.46 15.63 8.72
C THR A 82 11.40 15.02 9.63
N SER A 83 10.12 15.32 9.38
CA SER A 83 9.00 14.77 10.14
C SER A 83 8.98 13.24 10.16
N GLU A 84 9.43 12.60 9.08
CA GLU A 84 9.53 11.15 8.92
C GLU A 84 10.51 10.51 9.92
N TYR A 85 11.57 11.23 10.31
CA TYR A 85 12.51 10.78 11.34
C TYR A 85 11.83 10.61 12.70
N TYR A 86 10.84 11.44 13.01
CA TYR A 86 10.10 11.41 14.27
C TYR A 86 8.81 10.58 14.18
N ALA A 87 8.43 10.14 12.99
CA ALA A 87 7.26 9.29 12.81
C ALA A 87 7.51 7.89 13.40
N ARG A 88 6.47 7.30 13.98
CA ARG A 88 6.52 5.96 14.57
C ARG A 88 5.77 5.00 13.68
N THR A 89 6.41 3.90 13.29
CA THR A 89 5.72 2.78 12.65
C THR A 89 4.74 2.17 13.65
N GLN A 90 3.44 2.39 13.46
CA GLN A 90 2.43 1.65 14.20
C GLN A 90 2.42 0.23 13.64
N GLN A 91 3.08 -0.70 14.33
CA GLN A 91 2.88 -2.13 14.08
C GLN A 91 1.47 -2.48 14.58
N GLN A 92 0.50 -2.39 13.69
CA GLN A 92 -0.85 -2.85 13.96
C GLN A 92 -0.82 -4.37 14.08
N SER A 93 -0.66 -4.86 15.31
CA SER A 93 -0.78 -6.27 15.63
C SER A 93 -2.27 -6.63 15.55
N GLU A 94 -2.73 -7.05 14.38
CA GLU A 94 -4.08 -7.60 14.22
C GLU A 94 -4.17 -8.98 14.90
N THR A 95 -4.36 -8.98 16.21
CA THR A 95 -4.94 -10.14 16.92
C THR A 95 -6.41 -9.88 17.15
N ALA A 96 -7.20 -9.96 16.07
CA ALA A 96 -8.65 -10.04 16.17
C ALA A 96 -9.04 -11.49 16.52
N THR A 97 -8.97 -11.84 17.81
CA THR A 97 -9.53 -13.10 18.29
C THR A 97 -11.05 -12.95 18.42
N ASN A 98 -11.79 -13.16 17.34
CA ASN A 98 -13.24 -13.24 17.38
C ASN A 98 -13.65 -14.64 17.87
N GLN A 99 -13.69 -14.84 19.19
CA GLN A 99 -14.26 -16.04 19.79
C GLN A 99 -15.79 -15.95 19.69
N VAL A 100 -16.36 -16.54 18.65
CA VAL A 100 -17.78 -16.87 18.63
C VAL A 100 -17.98 -18.01 19.63
N GLY A 101 -18.35 -17.65 20.86
CA GLY A 101 -18.86 -18.56 21.86
C GLY A 101 -20.25 -19.06 21.43
N SER A 102 -20.27 -20.09 20.59
CA SER A 102 -21.45 -20.91 20.36
C SER A 102 -21.71 -21.77 21.59
N SER A 103 -22.75 -21.42 22.33
CA SER A 103 -23.44 -22.27 23.32
C SER A 103 -24.85 -21.69 23.45
N HIS A 104 -25.85 -22.17 22.71
CA HIS A 104 -26.60 -23.41 22.93
C HIS A 104 -27.15 -23.52 24.37
N TRP A 105 -28.12 -22.68 24.71
CA TRP A 105 -29.55 -22.97 24.96
C TRP A 105 -30.27 -21.67 25.32
#